data_AF-V7HEY5-F1
#
_entry.id   AF-V7HEY5-F1
#
_cell.length_a   1.000
_cell.length_b   1.000
_cell.length_c   1.000
_cell.angle_alpha   90.00
_cell.angle_beta   90.00
_cell.angle_gamma   90.00
#
_symmetry.space_group_name_H-M   'P 1'
#
loop_
_entity.id
_entity.type
_entity.pdbx_description
1 polymer ?
#
loop_
_entity_poly.entity_id
_entity_poly.type
_entity_poly.pdbx_seq_one_letter_code
_entity_poly.pdbx_strand_id
1 'polypeptide(L)'
;MSFELRPTSELVKIVSVGGGLVIDASLRPTLDLIQLAAAAKQSGARLFIRGMKLRQTADMMQIAAAGGGMVQFSGDDKPGA
;
A
#
# COMPACT_ATOMS: atom_id res chain seq x y z
N MET A 1 -6.05 12.54 7.61
CA MET A 1 -5.81 11.79 8.87
C MET A 1 -4.83 10.68 8.57
N SER A 2 -3.71 10.60 9.29
CA SER A 2 -2.64 9.65 8.99
C SER A 2 -3.00 8.26 9.52
N PHE A 3 -3.23 7.31 8.60
CA PHE A 3 -3.36 5.89 8.90
C PHE A 3 -2.01 5.23 9.24
N GLU A 4 -0.93 6.00 9.18
CA GLU A 4 0.46 5.56 9.27
C GLU A 4 0.83 4.91 10.61
N LEU A 5 0.17 5.28 11.70
CA LEU A 5 0.40 4.69 13.03
C LEU A 5 -0.54 3.51 13.34
N ARG A 6 -1.52 3.21 12.48
CA ARG A 6 -2.42 2.10 12.73
C ARG A 6 -1.72 0.76 12.47
N PRO A 7 -2.02 -0.26 13.28
CA PRO A 7 -1.48 -1.59 13.06
C PRO A 7 -1.95 -2.13 11.71
N THR A 8 -1.08 -2.85 11.03
CA THR A 8 -1.34 -3.43 9.71
C THR A 8 -2.58 -4.31 9.70
N SER A 9 -2.86 -5.01 10.81
CA SER A 9 -4.07 -5.83 10.97
C SER A 9 -5.38 -5.04 10.87
N GLU A 10 -5.43 -3.80 11.36
CA GLU A 10 -6.60 -2.93 11.19
C GLU A 10 -6.74 -2.43 9.76
N LEU A 11 -5.62 -2.04 9.15
CA LEU A 11 -5.61 -1.58 7.77
C LEU A 11 -6.05 -2.70 6.81
N VAL A 12 -5.59 -3.94 7.04
CA VAL A 12 -6.05 -5.11 6.29
C VAL A 12 -7.55 -5.28 6.42
N LYS A 13 -8.13 -5.17 7.62
CA LYS A 13 -9.59 -5.26 7.80
C LYS A 13 -10.35 -4.22 6.96
N ILE A 14 -9.87 -2.97 6.94
CA ILE A 14 -10.47 -1.89 6.15
C ILE A 14 -10.39 -2.20 4.66
N VAL A 15 -9.22 -2.63 4.18
CA VAL A 15 -9.01 -2.98 2.78
C VAL A 15 -9.86 -4.18 2.39
N SER A 16 -9.92 -5.22 3.23
CA SER A 16 -10.68 -6.44 2.98
C SER A 16 -12.18 -6.22 2.80
N VAL A 17 -12.76 -5.16 3.37
CA VAL A 17 -14.17 -4.79 3.15
C VAL A 17 -14.38 -3.87 1.95
N GLY A 18 -13.33 -3.58 1.16
CA GLY A 18 -13.39 -2.73 -0.02
C GLY A 18 -12.90 -1.28 0.19
N GLY A 19 -12.38 -0.96 1.37
CA GLY A 19 -11.88 0.39 1.68
C GLY A 19 -10.55 0.68 0.99
N GLY A 20 -10.54 1.66 0.08
CA GLY A 20 -9.30 2.16 -0.51
C GLY A 20 -8.45 2.93 0.49
N LEU A 21 -7.13 2.83 0.39
CA LEU A 21 -6.19 3.49 1.31
C LEU A 21 -5.04 4.16 0.56
N VAL A 22 -4.56 5.28 1.11
CA VAL A 22 -3.28 5.87 0.78
C VAL A 22 -2.35 5.66 1.97
N ILE A 23 -1.20 5.04 1.76
CA ILE A 23 -0.25 4.72 2.83
C ILE A 23 1.15 5.21 2.49
N ASP A 24 1.85 5.71 3.51
CA ASP A 24 3.29 5.91 3.45
C ASP A 24 4.00 4.60 3.80
N ALA A 25 4.83 4.12 2.88
CA ALA A 25 5.61 2.91 3.03
C ALA A 25 7.03 3.15 3.58
N SER A 26 7.43 4.40 3.82
CA SER A 26 8.78 4.79 4.28
C SER A 26 9.17 4.11 5.58
N LEU A 27 8.22 3.93 6.50
CA LEU A 27 8.43 3.35 7.83
C LEU A 27 7.79 1.97 8.02
N ARG A 28 7.22 1.39 6.95
CA ARG A 28 6.52 0.10 7.03
C ARG A 28 7.34 -1.02 6.40
N PRO A 29 7.40 -2.21 7.04
CA PRO A 29 8.12 -3.36 6.50
C PRO A 29 7.43 -3.89 5.23
N THR A 30 8.21 -4.52 4.34
CA THR A 30 7.73 -4.96 3.01
C THR A 30 6.62 -6.00 3.14
N LEU A 31 6.73 -6.87 4.14
CA LEU A 31 5.76 -7.92 4.43
C LEU A 31 4.37 -7.35 4.74
N ASP A 32 4.29 -6.22 5.44
CA ASP A 32 3.01 -5.56 5.75
C ASP A 32 2.36 -4.99 4.49
N LEU A 33 3.15 -4.42 3.59
CA LEU A 33 2.68 -3.91 2.31
C LEU A 33 2.17 -5.01 1.41
N ILE A 34 2.85 -6.17 1.41
CA ILE A 34 2.40 -7.37 0.69
C ILE A 34 1.06 -7.85 1.23
N GLN A 35 0.87 -7.88 2.56
CA GLN A 35 -0.42 -8.26 3.16
C GLN A 35 -1.55 -7.31 2.75
N LEU A 36 -1.30 -6.00 2.79
CA LEU A 36 -2.28 -4.99 2.35
C LEU A 36 -2.61 -5.11 0.86
N ALA A 37 -1.59 -5.33 0.02
CA ALA A 37 -1.78 -5.53 -1.40
C ALA A 37 -2.61 -6.79 -1.70
N ALA A 38 -2.34 -7.89 -1.00
CA ALA A 38 -3.14 -9.12 -1.13
C ALA A 38 -4.60 -8.91 -0.73
N ALA A 39 -4.86 -8.17 0.36
CA ALA A 39 -6.21 -7.81 0.79
C ALA A 39 -6.91 -6.90 -0.24
N ALA A 40 -6.18 -5.98 -0.86
CA ALA A 40 -6.69 -5.08 -1.89
C ALA A 40 -7.12 -5.86 -3.14
N LYS A 41 -6.31 -6.84 -3.56
CA LYS A 41 -6.65 -7.76 -4.66
C LYS A 41 -7.94 -8.53 -4.40
N GLN A 42 -8.12 -9.06 -3.19
CA GLN A 42 -9.30 -9.87 -2.84
C GLN A 42 -10.59 -9.05 -2.81
N SER A 43 -10.52 -7.80 -2.34
CA SER A 43 -11.67 -6.92 -2.18
C SER A 43 -11.96 -6.04 -3.40
N GLY A 44 -10.99 -5.87 -4.29
CA GLY A 44 -11.03 -4.87 -5.37
C GLY A 44 -10.75 -3.43 -4.88
N ALA A 45 -10.35 -3.25 -3.62
CA ALA A 45 -9.97 -1.95 -3.08
C ALA A 45 -8.70 -1.42 -3.75
N ARG A 46 -8.58 -0.10 -3.91
CA ARG A 46 -7.36 0.54 -4.44
C ARG A 46 -6.40 0.91 -3.31
N LEU A 47 -5.15 0.49 -3.42
CA LEU A 47 -4.08 0.84 -2.51
C LEU A 47 -3.08 1.77 -3.20
N PHE A 48 -2.93 2.98 -2.67
CA PHE A 48 -1.93 3.93 -3.11
C PHE A 48 -0.76 3.91 -2.12
N ILE A 49 0.43 3.63 -2.61
CA ILE A 49 1.64 3.52 -1.80
C ILE A 49 2.60 4.66 -2.17
N ARG A 50 2.97 5.45 -1.17
CA ARG A 50 3.94 6.56 -1.25
C ARG A 50 5.20 6.22 -0.47
N GLY A 51 6.24 7.06 -0.54
CA GLY A 51 7.45 6.85 0.25
C GLY A 51 8.32 5.66 -0.17
N MET A 52 8.20 5.22 -1.43
CA MET A 52 8.93 4.04 -1.94
C MET A 52 10.36 4.35 -2.42
N LYS A 53 10.85 5.59 -2.23
CA LYS A 53 12.11 6.10 -2.80
C LYS A 53 13.34 5.26 -2.44
N LEU A 54 13.39 4.72 -1.23
CA LEU A 54 14.54 3.95 -0.73
C LEU A 54 14.36 2.44 -0.90
N ARG A 55 13.23 2.00 -1.48
CA ARG A 55 12.91 0.57 -1.59
C ARG A 55 13.49 -0.02 -2.86
N GLN A 56 13.93 -1.26 -2.78
CA GLN A 56 14.45 -1.99 -3.92
C GLN A 56 13.33 -2.37 -4.90
N THR A 57 13.65 -2.42 -6.18
CA THR A 57 12.71 -2.84 -7.23
C THR A 57 12.17 -4.26 -6.98
N ALA A 58 12.96 -5.16 -6.40
CA ALA A 58 12.52 -6.51 -6.03
C ALA A 58 11.33 -6.50 -5.06
N ASP A 59 11.40 -5.67 -4.02
CA ASP A 59 10.31 -5.49 -3.06
C ASP A 59 9.07 -4.88 -3.73
N MET A 60 9.27 -3.88 -4.60
CA MET A 60 8.17 -3.28 -5.35
C MET A 60 7.45 -4.29 -6.23
N MET A 61 8.21 -5.18 -6.90
CA MET A 61 7.63 -6.27 -7.70
C MET A 61 6.84 -7.25 -6.84
N GLN A 62 7.34 -7.62 -5.65
CA GLN A 62 6.61 -8.50 -4.74
C GLN A 62 5.29 -7.88 -4.27
N ILE A 63 5.30 -6.59 -3.91
CA ILE A 63 4.09 -5.86 -3.51
C ILE A 63 3.10 -5.77 -4.68
N ALA A 64 3.58 -5.43 -5.89
CA ALA A 64 2.75 -5.34 -7.08
C ALA A 64 2.13 -6.69 -7.45
N ALA A 65 2.91 -7.78 -7.38
CA ALA A 65 2.46 -9.13 -7.66
C ALA A 65 1.37 -9.58 -6.68
N ALA A 66 1.52 -9.24 -5.39
CA ALA A 66 0.48 -9.50 -4.38
C ALA A 66 -0.81 -8.72 -4.67
N GLY A 67 -0.67 -7.47 -5.13
CA GLY A 67 -1.78 -6.56 -5.45
C GLY A 67 -2.55 -6.87 -6.73
N GLY A 68 -1.95 -7.56 -7.69
CA GLY A 68 -2.62 -7.98 -8.93
C GLY A 68 -3.25 -6.81 -9.73
N GLY A 69 -2.64 -5.62 -9.69
CA GLY A 69 -3.14 -4.42 -10.36
C GLY A 69 -3.95 -3.46 -9.47
N MET A 70 -4.21 -3.82 -8.21
CA MET A 70 -4.89 -2.95 -7.23
C MET A 70 -3.95 -2.01 -6.47
N VAL A 71 -2.65 -2.07 -6.74
CA VAL A 71 -1.62 -1.25 -6.10
C VAL A 71 -1.09 -0.22 -7.08
N GLN A 72 -1.07 1.05 -6.66
CA GLN A 72 -0.45 2.13 -7.40
C GLN A 72 0.66 2.77 -6.56
N PHE A 73 1.88 2.77 -7.11
CA PHE A 73 2.99 3.50 -6.52
C PHE A 73 2.94 4.94 -7.01
N SER A 74 3.02 5.89 -6.07
CA SER A 74 3.16 7.31 -6.37
C SER A 74 4.52 7.76 -5.89
N GLY A 75 5.23 8.52 -6.74
CA GLY A 75 6.30 9.38 -6.26
C GLY A 75 5.72 10.41 -5.31
N ASP A 76 6.50 10.86 -4.33
CA ASP A 76 6.14 11.94 -3.41
C ASP A 76 6.13 13.32 -4.10
N ASP A 77 5.61 13.39 -5.33
CA ASP A 77 5.24 14.66 -5.92
C ASP A 77 3.83 15.00 -5.46
N LYS A 78 3.71 16.10 -4.72
CA LYS A 78 2.41 16.74 -4.49
C LYS A 78 1.71 16.88 -5.84
N PRO A 79 0.42 16.52 -5.99
CA PRO A 79 -0.34 17.06 -7.09
C PRO A 79 -0.53 18.56 -6.80
N GLY A 80 0.17 19.42 -7.56
CA GLY A 80 -0.09 20.85 -7.63
C GLY A 80 1.01 21.74 -7.06
N ALA A 81 1.78 22.35 -7.96
CA ALA A 81 1.91 23.81 -7.99
C ALA A 81 0.82 24.35 -8.93
#